data_AF-A0A418XUS4-F1
#
_entry.id   AF-A0A418XUS4-F1
#
_cell.length_a   1.000
_cell.length_b   1.000
_cell.length_c   1.000
_cell.angle_alpha   90.00
_cell.angle_beta   90.00
_cell.angle_gamma   90.00
#
_symmetry.space_group_name_H-M   'P 1'
#
loop_
_entity.id
_entity.type
_entity.pdbx_description
1 polymer ?
#
loop_
_entity_poly.entity_id
_entity_poly.type
_entity_poly.pdbx_seq_one_letter_code
_entity_poly.pdbx_strand_id
1 'polypeptide(L)'
;MRYLLASLLALLLMACEQSSNTDSAPPEQDSPLLPGIPVADWQQTSSDQFEQAAAQWQHALSQFDRNPENASLKQLRETLTQWYKTLAGHYLLPAARACQLEQQLILDRLDSWPLYPGYIDALPEWPDSGLISDPYLEMSRKTLRTQHGATDSAEASLGFAALFVVLNGTAALPKPLNAFIGEEDSMARRRQWLALASEQLIADYRTLISDATLTAADLHCGLGTLLGRQQKQALPLEDNELVIPEGIRDGLESHLLSGLQALPESVIEDWERSQPGIREALEQSHDSGWEAIMQWQETTTL
;
A
#
# COMPACT_ATOMS: atom_id res chain seq x y z
N MET A 1 12.36 80.10 -25.80
CA MET A 1 13.48 79.85 -26.74
C MET A 1 13.40 78.38 -27.15
N ARG A 2 12.89 78.09 -28.36
CA ARG A 2 13.70 77.70 -29.55
C ARG A 2 14.29 76.28 -29.39
N TYR A 3 14.07 75.24 -30.18
CA TYR A 3 13.27 74.86 -31.37
C TYR A 3 13.33 73.30 -31.38
N LEU A 4 12.22 72.55 -31.51
CA LEU A 4 11.64 72.01 -32.75
C LEU A 4 12.54 71.03 -33.55
N LEU A 5 12.08 69.77 -33.66
CA LEU A 5 12.07 68.84 -34.82
C LEU A 5 11.62 67.46 -34.28
N ALA A 6 10.35 67.03 -34.30
CA ALA A 6 9.41 66.83 -35.41
C ALA A 6 9.90 65.82 -36.46
N SER A 7 9.29 64.61 -36.47
CA SER A 7 8.89 63.82 -37.65
C SER A 7 8.22 62.53 -37.15
N LEU A 8 6.89 62.48 -36.99
CA LEU A 8 5.90 62.08 -38.01
C LEU A 8 6.14 60.69 -38.63
N LEU A 9 5.33 59.72 -38.20
CA LEU A 9 4.64 58.83 -39.13
C LEU A 9 3.24 58.58 -38.57
N ALA A 10 2.26 59.26 -39.15
CA ALA A 10 0.84 59.04 -38.92
C ALA A 10 0.21 58.61 -40.25
N LEU A 11 -0.88 57.84 -40.12
CA LEU A 11 -1.89 57.50 -41.12
C LEU A 11 -1.42 56.38 -42.08
N LEU A 12 -2.14 55.27 -42.18
CA LEU A 12 -3.48 55.09 -42.79
C LEU A 12 -3.91 53.64 -42.43
N LEU A 13 -5.15 53.22 -42.16
CA LEU A 13 -6.50 53.75 -42.25
C LEU A 13 -7.42 52.92 -41.33
N MET A 14 -8.48 53.56 -40.85
CA MET A 14 -9.73 52.94 -40.40
C MET A 14 -10.30 51.98 -41.46
N ALA A 15 -10.75 50.78 -41.05
CA ALA A 15 -12.07 50.23 -41.43
C ALA A 15 -12.34 48.86 -40.77
N CYS A 16 -13.58 48.71 -40.31
CA CYS A 16 -14.39 47.53 -39.93
C CYS A 16 -13.82 46.15 -40.30
N GLU A 17 -13.99 45.10 -39.48
CA GLU A 17 -15.28 44.57 -39.05
C GLU A 17 -15.05 43.53 -37.95
N GLN A 18 -15.86 43.59 -36.90
CA GLN A 18 -15.82 42.63 -35.82
C GLN A 18 -16.49 41.34 -36.28
N SER A 19 -15.71 40.35 -36.73
CA SER A 19 -16.23 38.99 -36.88
C SER A 19 -16.39 38.40 -35.48
N SER A 20 -17.60 38.49 -34.95
CA SER A 20 -18.07 37.62 -33.88
C SER A 20 -18.13 36.18 -34.40
N ASN A 21 -16.97 35.54 -34.50
CA ASN A 21 -16.91 34.08 -34.49
C ASN A 21 -16.98 33.68 -33.03
N THR A 22 -18.20 33.63 -32.52
CA THR A 22 -18.55 32.74 -31.43
C THR A 22 -18.33 31.33 -31.96
N ASP A 23 -17.09 30.86 -31.92
CA ASP A 23 -16.85 29.42 -31.82
C ASP A 23 -17.36 29.06 -30.42
N SER A 24 -18.66 28.77 -30.37
CA SER A 24 -19.26 28.05 -29.27
C SER A 24 -18.47 26.75 -29.20
N ALA A 25 -17.54 26.66 -28.26
CA ALA A 25 -17.07 25.37 -27.79
C ALA A 25 -18.31 24.48 -27.62
N PRO A 26 -18.30 23.24 -28.13
CA PRO A 26 -19.38 22.31 -27.87
C PRO A 26 -19.67 22.37 -26.37
N PRO A 27 -20.94 22.44 -25.94
CA PRO A 27 -21.23 22.37 -24.51
C PRO A 27 -20.46 21.17 -23.96
N GLU A 28 -19.69 21.38 -22.89
CA GLU A 28 -19.19 20.27 -22.08
C GLU A 28 -20.39 19.36 -21.89
N GLN A 29 -20.35 18.20 -22.55
CA GLN A 29 -21.32 17.16 -22.28
C GLN A 29 -21.03 16.84 -20.83
N ASP A 30 -21.94 17.27 -19.94
CA ASP A 30 -22.11 16.70 -18.62
C ASP A 30 -22.33 15.20 -18.86
N SER A 31 -21.22 14.46 -18.97
CA SER A 31 -21.22 13.03 -18.81
C SER A 31 -21.93 12.81 -17.48
N PRO A 32 -23.06 12.07 -17.45
CA PRO A 32 -23.76 11.84 -16.21
C PRO A 32 -22.72 11.26 -15.24
N LEU A 33 -22.43 12.01 -14.17
CA LEU A 33 -21.58 11.54 -13.09
C LEU A 33 -22.17 10.21 -12.65
N LEU A 34 -21.48 9.11 -12.97
CA LEU A 34 -21.90 7.79 -12.52
C LEU A 34 -22.03 7.85 -11.00
N PRO A 35 -23.16 7.39 -10.43
CA PRO A 35 -23.36 7.47 -9.00
C PRO A 35 -22.24 6.70 -8.29
N GLY A 36 -21.65 7.33 -7.28
CA GLY A 36 -20.63 6.67 -6.47
C GLY A 36 -21.17 5.42 -5.78
N ILE A 37 -20.33 4.41 -5.66
CA ILE A 37 -20.56 3.16 -4.94
C ILE A 37 -20.39 3.44 -3.44
N PRO A 38 -21.46 3.32 -2.62
CA PRO A 38 -21.37 3.50 -1.19
C PRO A 38 -20.55 2.39 -0.55
N VAL A 39 -19.49 2.76 0.17
CA VAL A 39 -18.58 1.82 0.82
C VAL A 39 -18.34 2.15 2.30
N ALA A 40 -19.15 3.01 2.91
CA ALA A 40 -18.94 3.47 4.28
C ALA A 40 -18.91 2.31 5.30
N ASP A 41 -19.88 1.41 5.24
CA ASP A 41 -19.93 0.25 6.15
C ASP A 41 -18.78 -0.74 5.90
N TRP A 42 -18.38 -0.90 4.64
CA TRP A 42 -17.21 -1.70 4.27
C TRP A 42 -15.92 -1.09 4.81
N GLN A 43 -15.75 0.23 4.64
CA GLN A 43 -14.63 1.00 5.18
C GLN A 43 -14.57 0.91 6.69
N GLN A 44 -15.69 1.10 7.39
CA GLN A 44 -15.73 1.00 8.84
C GLN A 44 -15.31 -0.40 9.31
N THR A 45 -15.89 -1.45 8.72
CA THR A 45 -15.59 -2.85 9.07
C THR A 45 -14.12 -3.18 8.83
N SER A 46 -13.59 -2.83 7.65
CA SER A 46 -12.20 -3.06 7.29
C SER A 46 -11.25 -2.33 8.25
N SER A 47 -11.54 -1.06 8.54
CA SER A 47 -10.70 -0.22 9.41
C SER A 47 -10.71 -0.72 10.85
N ASP A 48 -11.88 -1.08 11.39
CA ASP A 48 -12.02 -1.61 12.75
C ASP A 48 -11.24 -2.93 12.93
N GLN A 49 -11.34 -3.84 11.97
CA GLN A 49 -10.62 -5.11 12.02
C GLN A 49 -9.10 -4.89 11.93
N PHE A 50 -8.65 -4.01 11.03
CA PHE A 50 -7.23 -3.68 10.91
C PHE A 50 -6.69 -3.03 12.19
N GLU A 51 -7.38 -2.04 12.74
CA GLU A 51 -6.99 -1.34 13.98
C GLU A 51 -7.03 -2.27 15.20
N GLN A 52 -8.00 -3.20 15.26
CA GLN A 52 -8.05 -4.21 16.30
C GLN A 52 -6.84 -5.14 16.24
N ALA A 53 -6.47 -5.62 15.05
CA ALA A 53 -5.29 -6.47 14.88
C ALA A 53 -3.99 -5.71 15.17
N ALA A 54 -3.90 -4.44 14.77
CA ALA A 54 -2.80 -3.55 15.11
C ALA A 54 -2.66 -3.36 16.63
N ALA A 55 -3.77 -3.14 17.34
CA ALA A 55 -3.78 -2.99 18.79
C ALA A 55 -3.34 -4.29 19.50
N GLN A 56 -3.72 -5.46 18.98
CA GLN A 56 -3.25 -6.75 19.50
C GLN A 56 -1.74 -6.91 19.34
N TRP A 57 -1.20 -6.53 18.18
CA TRP A 57 0.24 -6.54 17.93
C TRP A 57 0.99 -5.55 18.83
N GLN A 58 0.50 -4.31 18.98
CA GLN A 58 1.11 -3.30 19.87
C GLN A 58 1.07 -3.75 21.33
N HIS A 59 -0.02 -4.40 21.74
CA HIS A 59 -0.11 -5.02 23.06
C HIS A 59 0.95 -6.10 23.23
N ALA A 60 1.08 -7.03 22.28
CA ALA A 60 2.09 -8.08 22.31
C ALA A 60 3.52 -7.52 22.36
N LEU A 61 3.81 -6.45 21.63
CA LEU A 61 5.11 -5.76 21.70
C LEU A 61 5.36 -5.19 23.10
N SER A 62 4.37 -4.50 23.68
CA SER A 62 4.52 -3.95 25.04
C SER A 62 4.73 -5.02 26.11
N GLN A 63 4.19 -6.22 25.90
CA GLN A 63 4.37 -7.36 26.81
C GLN A 63 5.77 -7.95 26.65
N PHE A 64 6.23 -8.10 25.40
CA PHE A 64 7.59 -8.53 25.09
C PHE A 64 8.64 -7.57 25.68
N ASP A 65 8.45 -6.26 25.55
CA ASP A 65 9.38 -5.26 26.12
C ASP A 65 9.45 -5.30 27.65
N ARG A 66 8.33 -5.66 28.32
CA ARG A 66 8.27 -5.76 29.79
C ARG A 66 8.81 -7.09 30.33
N ASN A 67 8.56 -8.19 29.62
CA ASN A 67 9.00 -9.53 30.02
C ASN A 67 9.43 -10.33 28.78
N PRO A 68 10.67 -10.12 28.28
CA PRO A 68 11.11 -10.77 27.05
C PRO A 68 11.45 -12.23 27.28
N GLU A 69 10.52 -13.09 26.88
CA GLU A 69 10.63 -14.55 26.95
C GLU A 69 10.13 -15.21 25.66
N ASN A 70 10.43 -16.50 25.46
CA ASN A 70 10.02 -17.23 24.26
C ASN A 70 8.51 -17.20 24.02
N ALA A 71 7.69 -17.22 25.08
CA ALA A 71 6.23 -17.13 24.96
C ALA A 71 5.77 -15.76 24.42
N SER A 72 6.30 -14.66 24.97
CA SER A 72 6.02 -13.31 24.49
C SER A 72 6.52 -13.06 23.06
N LEU A 73 7.67 -13.64 22.67
CA LEU A 73 8.18 -13.56 21.29
C LEU A 73 7.30 -14.35 20.32
N LYS A 74 6.81 -15.52 20.73
CA LYS A 74 5.84 -16.31 19.94
C LYS A 74 4.55 -15.51 19.74
N GLN A 75 4.03 -14.86 20.78
CA GLN A 75 2.83 -14.02 20.69
C GLN A 75 3.02 -12.84 19.72
N LEU A 76 4.20 -12.20 19.72
CA LEU A 76 4.55 -11.15 18.76
C LEU A 76 4.45 -11.63 17.31
N ARG A 77 4.95 -12.83 17.03
CA ARG A 77 4.88 -13.44 15.69
C ARG A 77 3.46 -13.75 15.27
N GLU A 78 2.70 -14.37 16.16
CA GLU A 78 1.31 -14.76 15.89
C GLU A 78 0.43 -13.53 15.61
N THR A 79 0.59 -12.47 16.40
CA THR A 79 -0.14 -11.22 16.19
C THR A 79 0.29 -10.48 14.93
N LEU A 80 1.58 -10.50 14.56
CA LEU A 80 2.03 -9.93 13.27
C LEU A 80 1.42 -10.67 12.09
N THR A 81 1.44 -12.01 12.13
CA THR A 81 0.80 -12.84 11.10
C THR A 81 -0.69 -12.55 11.00
N GLN A 82 -1.40 -12.46 12.13
CA GLN A 82 -2.83 -12.14 12.13
C GLN A 82 -3.11 -10.73 11.58
N TRP A 83 -2.27 -9.76 11.91
CA TRP A 83 -2.41 -8.40 11.41
C TRP A 83 -2.23 -8.32 9.90
N TYR A 84 -1.21 -8.98 9.35
CA TYR A 84 -1.02 -9.05 7.91
C TYR A 84 -2.17 -9.78 7.20
N LYS A 85 -2.64 -10.90 7.74
CA LYS A 85 -3.82 -11.63 7.19
C LYS A 85 -5.06 -10.73 7.12
N THR A 86 -5.22 -9.84 8.10
CA THR A 86 -6.31 -8.86 8.11
C THR A 86 -6.16 -7.85 6.97
N LEU A 87 -4.95 -7.31 6.74
CA LEU A 87 -4.71 -6.45 5.57
C LEU A 87 -4.99 -7.21 4.25
N ALA A 88 -4.45 -8.41 4.09
CA ALA A 88 -4.60 -9.21 2.88
C ALA A 88 -6.08 -9.53 2.58
N GLY A 89 -6.87 -9.88 3.60
CA GLY A 89 -8.30 -10.14 3.48
C GLY A 89 -9.15 -8.92 3.13
N HIS A 90 -8.60 -7.72 3.30
CA HIS A 90 -9.29 -6.46 2.96
C HIS A 90 -8.64 -5.71 1.81
N TYR A 91 -7.62 -6.27 1.16
CA TYR A 91 -6.65 -5.52 0.33
C TYR A 91 -7.27 -4.70 -0.80
N LEU A 92 -8.40 -5.14 -1.39
CA LEU A 92 -9.06 -4.40 -2.45
C LEU A 92 -9.43 -2.97 -2.03
N LEU A 93 -9.91 -2.79 -0.80
CA LEU A 93 -10.35 -1.47 -0.33
C LEU A 93 -9.21 -0.45 -0.22
N PRO A 94 -8.12 -0.70 0.55
CA PRO A 94 -7.00 0.23 0.60
C PRO A 94 -6.34 0.42 -0.78
N ALA A 95 -6.39 -0.59 -1.68
CA ALA A 95 -5.93 -0.42 -3.05
C ALA A 95 -6.81 0.55 -3.86
N ALA A 96 -8.14 0.38 -3.81
CA ALA A 96 -9.07 1.30 -4.46
C ALA A 96 -9.00 2.72 -3.87
N ARG A 97 -8.79 2.84 -2.55
CA ARG A 97 -8.55 4.12 -1.89
C ARG A 97 -7.24 4.77 -2.30
N ALA A 98 -6.18 3.98 -2.46
CA ALA A 98 -4.92 4.50 -2.99
C ALA A 98 -5.09 5.03 -4.42
N CYS A 99 -5.90 4.37 -5.25
CA CYS A 99 -6.27 4.88 -6.57
C CYS A 99 -7.04 6.20 -6.48
N GLN A 100 -8.11 6.24 -5.68
CA GLN A 100 -8.96 7.42 -5.51
C GLN A 100 -8.21 8.64 -4.97
N LEU A 101 -7.32 8.41 -4.01
CA LEU A 101 -6.62 9.46 -3.27
C LEU A 101 -5.25 9.80 -3.86
N GLU A 102 -4.82 9.12 -4.93
CA GLU A 102 -3.48 9.21 -5.50
C GLU A 102 -2.36 8.90 -4.47
N GLN A 103 -2.59 7.88 -3.64
CA GLN A 103 -1.74 7.47 -2.51
C GLN A 103 -1.04 6.12 -2.76
N GLN A 104 -0.73 5.77 -4.01
CA GLN A 104 -0.10 4.49 -4.38
C GLN A 104 1.22 4.28 -3.61
N LEU A 105 2.02 5.32 -3.45
CA LEU A 105 3.27 5.24 -2.68
C LEU A 105 3.06 4.88 -1.21
N ILE A 106 1.90 5.21 -0.63
CA ILE A 106 1.58 4.80 0.75
C ILE A 106 1.19 3.33 0.79
N LEU A 107 0.36 2.89 -0.15
CA LEU A 107 0.01 1.47 -0.29
C LEU A 107 1.25 0.61 -0.51
N ASP A 108 2.15 1.05 -1.37
CA ASP A 108 3.41 0.37 -1.65
C ASP A 108 4.28 0.27 -0.39
N ARG A 109 4.38 1.35 0.40
CA ARG A 109 5.13 1.34 1.67
C ARG A 109 4.52 0.42 2.73
N LEU A 110 3.19 0.32 2.80
CA LEU A 110 2.50 -0.59 3.73
C LEU A 110 2.89 -2.04 3.50
N ASP A 111 3.04 -2.42 2.23
CA ASP A 111 3.23 -3.81 1.82
C ASP A 111 4.34 -3.94 0.77
N SER A 112 5.54 -3.40 1.04
CA SER A 112 6.66 -3.50 0.10
C SER A 112 7.26 -4.91 0.09
N TRP A 113 7.15 -5.63 -1.03
CA TRP A 113 7.86 -6.88 -1.28
C TRP A 113 8.02 -7.16 -2.78
N PRO A 114 9.02 -7.95 -3.20
CA PRO A 114 10.12 -8.51 -2.38
C PRO A 114 11.06 -7.41 -1.86
N LEU A 115 11.91 -7.75 -0.88
CA LEU A 115 12.87 -6.81 -0.31
C LEU A 115 14.24 -7.44 -0.06
N TYR A 116 15.27 -6.60 0.05
CA TYR A 116 16.62 -6.96 0.46
C TYR A 116 16.73 -7.03 1.98
N PRO A 117 16.80 -8.24 2.58
CA PRO A 117 16.75 -8.38 4.04
C PRO A 117 18.00 -7.79 4.72
N GLY A 118 19.15 -7.81 4.04
CA GLY A 118 20.40 -7.20 4.53
C GLY A 118 20.39 -5.68 4.59
N TYR A 119 19.44 -5.03 3.90
CA TYR A 119 19.24 -3.58 3.98
C TYR A 119 18.63 -3.18 5.32
N ILE A 120 17.63 -3.93 5.80
CA ILE A 120 16.92 -3.60 7.04
C ILE A 120 17.69 -4.08 8.28
N ASP A 121 18.17 -5.31 8.29
CA ASP A 121 18.71 -5.97 9.47
C ASP A 121 19.91 -6.85 9.13
N ALA A 122 20.67 -7.20 10.16
CA ALA A 122 21.79 -8.10 10.07
C ALA A 122 21.38 -9.49 9.58
N LEU A 123 22.19 -10.02 8.67
CA LEU A 123 22.13 -11.40 8.19
C LEU A 123 23.19 -12.25 8.91
N PRO A 124 23.05 -13.59 8.97
CA PRO A 124 24.05 -14.44 9.62
C PRO A 124 25.48 -14.25 9.10
N GLU A 125 25.63 -14.04 7.79
CA GLU A 125 26.92 -13.80 7.12
C GLU A 125 27.43 -12.36 7.34
N TRP A 126 26.55 -11.43 7.73
CA TRP A 126 26.79 -9.99 7.82
C TRP A 126 26.17 -9.41 9.11
N PRO A 127 26.77 -9.68 10.29
CA PRO A 127 26.17 -9.38 11.59
C PRO A 127 26.05 -7.87 11.90
N ASP A 128 26.85 -7.04 11.23
CA ASP A 128 26.89 -5.59 11.43
C ASP A 128 26.15 -4.82 10.31
N SER A 129 25.49 -5.52 9.38
CA SER A 129 24.79 -4.87 8.26
C SER A 129 23.40 -4.36 8.65
N GLY A 130 22.86 -3.51 7.77
CA GLY A 130 21.49 -3.03 7.82
C GLY A 130 21.29 -1.78 8.67
N LEU A 131 20.18 -1.09 8.41
CA LEU A 131 19.79 0.16 9.06
C LEU A 131 19.71 0.04 10.60
N ILE A 132 19.31 -1.14 11.08
CA ILE A 132 19.21 -1.40 12.52
C ILE A 132 20.59 -1.46 13.19
N SER A 133 21.61 -1.96 12.49
CA SER A 133 22.96 -2.09 13.04
C SER A 133 23.78 -0.80 12.91
N ASP A 134 23.37 0.15 12.05
CA ASP A 134 24.06 1.43 11.88
C ASP A 134 23.91 2.34 13.12
N PRO A 135 24.98 2.57 13.92
CA PRO A 135 24.90 3.41 15.12
C PRO A 135 24.74 4.91 14.80
N TYR A 136 25.05 5.33 13.58
CA TYR A 136 24.97 6.73 13.16
C TYR A 136 23.58 7.11 12.63
N LEU A 137 22.75 6.10 12.33
CA LEU A 137 21.37 6.32 11.93
C LEU A 137 20.49 6.63 13.14
N GLU A 138 19.98 7.86 13.20
CA GLU A 138 18.94 8.24 14.15
C GLU A 138 17.65 7.46 13.87
N MET A 139 17.22 6.67 14.84
CA MET A 139 16.06 5.81 14.72
C MET A 139 14.76 6.60 15.01
N SER A 140 14.14 7.13 13.96
CA SER A 140 12.86 7.85 14.03
C SER A 140 11.96 7.48 12.84
N ARG A 141 10.63 7.65 12.98
CA ARG A 141 9.70 7.43 11.84
C ARG A 141 10.04 8.27 10.61
N LYS A 142 10.54 9.51 10.81
CA LYS A 142 10.97 10.38 9.71
C LYS A 142 12.16 9.77 8.99
N THR A 143 13.20 9.37 9.72
CA THR A 143 14.39 8.78 9.14
C THR A 143 14.07 7.47 8.43
N LEU A 144 13.23 6.61 9.01
CA LEU A 144 12.83 5.36 8.38
C LEU A 144 12.08 5.58 7.07
N ARG A 145 11.16 6.55 6.99
CA ARG A 145 10.52 6.90 5.72
C ARG A 145 11.51 7.44 4.68
N THR A 146 12.52 8.18 5.10
CA THR A 146 13.57 8.68 4.19
C THR A 146 14.45 7.55 3.66
N GLN A 147 14.72 6.52 4.48
CA GLN A 147 15.49 5.35 4.07
C GLN A 147 14.67 4.39 3.21
N HIS A 148 13.35 4.35 3.40
CA HIS A 148 12.48 3.42 2.68
C HIS A 148 12.54 3.65 1.17
N GLY A 149 13.05 2.66 0.43
CA GLY A 149 13.12 2.71 -1.02
C GLY A 149 14.00 3.84 -1.56
N ALA A 150 15.00 4.29 -0.78
CA ALA A 150 15.77 5.50 -1.08
C ALA A 150 16.59 5.39 -2.37
N THR A 151 17.14 4.21 -2.66
CA THR A 151 17.92 3.97 -3.88
C THR A 151 17.35 2.84 -4.73
N ASP A 152 16.72 1.85 -4.12
CA ASP A 152 15.94 0.82 -4.81
C ASP A 152 14.64 0.53 -4.08
N SER A 153 13.54 0.28 -4.79
CA SER A 153 12.25 -0.11 -4.19
C SER A 153 12.31 -1.34 -3.28
N ALA A 154 13.25 -2.26 -3.53
CA ALA A 154 13.48 -3.44 -2.71
C ALA A 154 14.29 -3.14 -1.43
N GLU A 155 14.87 -1.95 -1.28
CA GLU A 155 15.45 -1.45 -0.03
C GLU A 155 14.33 -0.96 0.92
N ALA A 156 13.38 -1.86 1.18
CA ALA A 156 12.23 -1.58 2.00
C ALA A 156 12.61 -1.57 3.49
N SER A 157 12.65 -0.39 4.09
CA SER A 157 12.91 -0.21 5.53
C SER A 157 11.65 -0.23 6.42
N LEU A 158 10.47 -0.38 5.81
CA LEU A 158 9.14 -0.26 6.42
C LEU A 158 8.17 -1.23 5.73
N GLY A 159 6.99 -1.40 6.30
CA GLY A 159 5.95 -2.30 5.80
C GLY A 159 5.98 -3.67 6.45
N PHE A 160 4.96 -4.48 6.15
CA PHE A 160 4.79 -5.80 6.78
C PHE A 160 5.95 -6.75 6.51
N ALA A 161 6.46 -6.78 5.29
CA ALA A 161 7.55 -7.67 4.93
C ALA A 161 8.84 -7.35 5.73
N ALA A 162 9.15 -6.07 5.93
CA ALA A 162 10.25 -5.66 6.79
C ALA A 162 10.03 -6.10 8.25
N LEU A 163 8.81 -5.97 8.79
CA LEU A 163 8.48 -6.45 10.14
C LEU A 163 8.71 -7.97 10.27
N PHE A 164 8.31 -8.75 9.26
CA PHE A 164 8.57 -10.20 9.25
C PHE A 164 10.06 -10.51 9.21
N VAL A 165 10.85 -9.82 8.38
CA VAL A 165 12.31 -10.04 8.33
C VAL A 165 12.98 -9.69 9.65
N VAL A 166 12.62 -8.59 10.30
CA VAL A 166 13.23 -8.22 11.59
C VAL A 166 12.82 -9.19 12.70
N LEU A 167 11.58 -9.72 12.67
CA LEU A 167 11.08 -10.61 13.72
C LEU A 167 11.48 -12.08 13.53
N ASN A 168 11.55 -12.55 12.28
CA ASN A 168 11.79 -13.95 11.94
C ASN A 168 13.14 -14.16 11.26
N GLY A 169 13.72 -13.16 10.62
CA GLY A 169 14.88 -13.34 9.75
C GLY A 169 14.52 -14.07 8.46
N THR A 170 15.55 -14.50 7.75
CA THR A 170 15.44 -15.20 6.45
C THR A 170 15.97 -16.62 6.48
N ALA A 171 16.48 -17.06 7.64
CA ALA A 171 16.97 -18.42 7.84
C ALA A 171 15.81 -19.42 8.00
N ALA A 172 16.12 -20.72 7.91
CA ALA A 172 15.14 -21.80 8.10
C ALA A 172 14.47 -21.80 9.49
N LEU A 173 15.11 -21.19 10.49
CA LEU A 173 14.54 -21.00 11.82
C LEU A 173 14.33 -19.51 12.10
N PRO A 174 13.19 -19.13 12.72
CA PRO A 174 12.96 -17.77 13.16
C PRO A 174 14.04 -17.27 14.13
N LYS A 175 14.34 -15.96 14.10
CA LYS A 175 15.31 -15.33 15.01
C LYS A 175 15.07 -15.73 16.48
N PRO A 176 16.07 -16.26 17.19
CA PRO A 176 15.90 -16.66 18.59
C PRO A 176 15.72 -15.45 19.52
N LEU A 177 15.29 -15.69 20.77
CA LEU A 177 15.08 -14.63 21.76
C LEU A 177 16.31 -13.73 21.96
N ASN A 178 17.51 -14.30 21.98
CA ASN A 178 18.77 -13.56 22.13
C ASN A 178 19.13 -12.67 20.91
N ALA A 179 18.38 -12.72 19.81
CA ALA A 179 18.49 -11.70 18.75
C ALA A 179 17.88 -10.35 19.16
N PHE A 180 17.06 -10.36 20.21
CA PHE A 180 16.29 -9.20 20.69
C PHE A 180 16.65 -8.82 22.12
N ILE A 181 17.40 -9.63 22.87
CA ILE A 181 17.82 -9.34 24.24
C ILE A 181 19.32 -9.55 24.43
N GLY A 182 19.95 -8.64 25.17
CA GLY A 182 21.38 -8.67 25.48
C GLY A 182 21.96 -7.26 25.57
N GLU A 183 23.29 -7.18 25.59
CA GLU A 183 24.04 -5.94 25.80
C GLU A 183 24.40 -5.22 24.49
N GLU A 184 24.26 -5.87 23.34
CA GLU A 184 24.52 -5.24 22.04
C GLU A 184 23.44 -4.23 21.68
N ASP A 185 23.87 -3.05 21.21
CA ASP A 185 22.96 -1.97 20.79
C ASP A 185 21.99 -2.42 19.69
N SER A 186 22.42 -3.31 18.80
CA SER A 186 21.59 -3.86 17.71
C SER A 186 20.29 -4.48 18.23
N MET A 187 20.32 -5.11 19.41
CA MET A 187 19.16 -5.78 20.02
C MET A 187 18.15 -4.77 20.54
N ALA A 188 18.61 -3.70 21.21
CA ALA A 188 17.75 -2.60 21.65
C ALA A 188 17.19 -1.83 20.45
N ARG A 189 18.02 -1.61 19.42
CA ARG A 189 17.62 -0.95 18.17
C ARG A 189 16.59 -1.77 17.38
N ARG A 190 16.65 -3.11 17.36
CA ARG A 190 15.57 -3.96 16.78
C ARG A 190 14.23 -3.70 17.45
N ARG A 191 14.19 -3.67 18.79
CA ARG A 191 12.94 -3.41 19.53
C ARG A 191 12.41 -2.00 19.27
N GLN A 192 13.29 -1.00 19.26
CA GLN A 192 12.95 0.37 18.89
C GLN A 192 12.41 0.47 17.46
N TRP A 193 13.05 -0.22 16.51
CA TRP A 193 12.61 -0.24 15.12
C TRP A 193 11.23 -0.89 14.97
N LEU A 194 10.98 -2.04 15.62
CA LEU A 194 9.67 -2.71 15.60
C LEU A 194 8.55 -1.75 16.05
N ALA A 195 8.78 -1.02 17.15
CA ALA A 195 7.84 -0.01 17.63
C ALA A 195 7.59 1.10 16.60
N LEU A 196 8.64 1.68 16.01
CA LEU A 196 8.48 2.79 15.06
C LEU A 196 7.89 2.34 13.72
N ALA A 197 8.28 1.18 13.21
CA ALA A 197 7.82 0.65 11.94
C ALA A 197 6.32 0.32 11.98
N SER A 198 5.84 -0.25 13.07
CA SER A 198 4.41 -0.51 13.27
C SER A 198 3.57 0.75 13.48
N GLU A 199 4.08 1.74 14.23
CA GLU A 199 3.44 3.05 14.35
C GLU A 199 3.33 3.73 12.98
N GLN A 200 4.35 3.57 12.13
CA GLN A 200 4.31 4.09 10.77
C GLN A 200 3.31 3.34 9.91
N LEU A 201 3.24 2.01 10.03
CA LEU A 201 2.29 1.17 9.29
C LEU A 201 0.84 1.54 9.61
N ILE A 202 0.51 1.76 10.88
CA ILE A 202 -0.82 2.24 11.28
C ILE A 202 -1.10 3.63 10.72
N ALA A 203 -0.12 4.54 10.77
CA ALA A 203 -0.26 5.87 10.22
C ALA A 203 -0.52 5.84 8.70
N ASP A 204 0.15 4.95 7.98
CA ASP A 204 0.01 4.78 6.54
C ASP A 204 -1.36 4.22 6.15
N TYR A 205 -1.85 3.21 6.88
CA TYR A 205 -3.19 2.69 6.63
C TYR A 205 -4.25 3.76 6.84
N ARG A 206 -4.11 4.58 7.90
CA ARG A 206 -5.04 5.68 8.20
C ARG A 206 -5.09 6.75 7.11
N THR A 207 -4.04 6.96 6.32
CA THR A 207 -4.11 7.92 5.20
C THR A 207 -4.94 7.41 4.02
N LEU A 208 -5.23 6.11 3.98
CA LEU A 208 -6.08 5.50 2.95
C LEU A 208 -7.57 5.47 3.36
N ILE A 209 -7.92 5.90 4.57
CA ILE A 209 -9.30 5.94 5.04
C ILE A 209 -9.98 7.22 4.52
N SER A 210 -11.16 7.08 3.93
CA SER A 210 -11.99 8.19 3.45
C SER A 210 -13.47 7.86 3.58
N ASP A 211 -14.29 8.89 3.82
CA ASP A 211 -15.75 8.78 3.89
C ASP A 211 -16.41 8.94 2.50
N ALA A 212 -15.64 9.26 1.46
CA ALA A 212 -16.14 9.39 0.10
C ALA A 212 -16.64 8.04 -0.43
N THR A 213 -17.65 8.06 -1.30
CA THR A 213 -17.99 6.91 -2.14
C THR A 213 -16.82 6.56 -3.07
N LEU A 214 -16.69 5.30 -3.47
CA LEU A 214 -15.78 4.91 -4.56
C LEU A 214 -16.48 4.99 -5.91
N THR A 215 -15.72 5.08 -6.99
CA THR A 215 -16.22 4.87 -8.34
C THR A 215 -15.89 3.45 -8.83
N ALA A 216 -16.55 3.01 -9.90
CA ALA A 216 -16.18 1.75 -10.53
C ALA A 216 -14.73 1.78 -11.09
N ALA A 217 -14.24 2.97 -11.48
CA ALA A 217 -12.84 3.15 -11.87
C ALA A 217 -11.87 2.95 -10.70
N ASP A 218 -12.21 3.44 -9.50
CA ASP A 218 -11.40 3.24 -8.29
C ASP A 218 -11.30 1.75 -7.94
N LEU A 219 -12.43 1.03 -7.98
CA LEU A 219 -12.46 -0.43 -7.72
C LEU A 219 -11.71 -1.23 -8.79
N HIS A 220 -11.87 -0.86 -10.06
CA HIS A 220 -11.14 -1.51 -11.16
C HIS A 220 -9.62 -1.29 -11.05
N CYS A 221 -9.19 -0.06 -10.72
CA CYS A 221 -7.78 0.24 -10.45
C CYS A 221 -7.25 -0.53 -9.22
N GLY A 222 -8.03 -0.57 -8.15
CA GLY A 222 -7.73 -1.35 -6.95
C GLY A 222 -7.59 -2.85 -7.24
N LEU A 223 -8.49 -3.41 -8.07
CA LEU A 223 -8.45 -4.79 -8.49
C LEU A 223 -7.20 -5.07 -9.33
N GLY A 224 -6.83 -4.17 -10.24
CA GLY A 224 -5.60 -4.30 -11.04
C GLY A 224 -4.35 -4.32 -10.18
N THR A 225 -4.31 -3.48 -9.14
CA THR A 225 -3.24 -3.49 -8.16
C THR A 225 -3.18 -4.83 -7.42
N LEU A 226 -4.33 -5.36 -7.00
CA LEU A 226 -4.44 -6.64 -6.31
C LEU A 226 -4.01 -7.82 -7.19
N LEU A 227 -4.47 -7.89 -8.45
CA LEU A 227 -4.05 -8.93 -9.40
C LEU A 227 -2.56 -8.83 -9.74
N GLY A 228 -2.03 -7.62 -9.91
CA GLY A 228 -0.59 -7.41 -10.10
C GLY A 228 0.24 -8.00 -8.97
N ARG A 229 -0.23 -7.93 -7.73
CA ARG A 229 0.43 -8.57 -6.58
C ARG A 229 0.32 -10.09 -6.64
N GLN A 230 -0.87 -10.62 -6.91
CA GLN A 230 -1.06 -12.06 -7.07
C GLN A 230 -0.12 -12.63 -8.14
N GLN A 231 0.01 -11.96 -9.28
CA GLN A 231 0.92 -12.37 -10.34
C GLN A 231 2.38 -12.25 -9.89
N LYS A 232 2.77 -11.12 -9.27
CA LYS A 232 4.13 -10.90 -8.76
C LYS A 232 4.58 -11.98 -7.78
N GLN A 233 3.68 -12.48 -6.92
CA GLN A 233 4.00 -13.56 -5.98
C GLN A 233 4.38 -14.87 -6.68
N ALA A 234 3.77 -15.15 -7.84
CA ALA A 234 4.01 -16.38 -8.60
C ALA A 234 5.29 -16.33 -9.45
N LEU A 235 5.88 -15.14 -9.65
CA LEU A 235 7.09 -14.98 -10.45
C LEU A 235 8.35 -15.34 -9.65
N PRO A 236 9.39 -15.89 -10.32
CA PRO A 236 10.70 -16.04 -9.71
C PRO A 236 11.27 -14.66 -9.36
N LEU A 237 12.02 -14.58 -8.27
CA LEU A 237 12.74 -13.37 -7.89
C LEU A 237 13.93 -13.17 -8.83
N GLU A 238 14.11 -11.93 -9.30
CA GLU A 238 15.16 -11.57 -10.26
C GLU A 238 16.58 -11.64 -9.66
N ASP A 239 16.65 -11.57 -8.33
CA ASP A 239 17.87 -11.57 -7.54
C ASP A 239 17.72 -12.58 -6.40
N ASN A 240 18.77 -13.38 -6.16
CA ASN A 240 18.76 -14.42 -5.13
C ASN A 240 18.86 -13.86 -3.70
N GLU A 241 19.18 -12.58 -3.54
CA GLU A 241 19.17 -11.88 -2.25
C GLU A 241 17.80 -11.33 -1.87
N LEU A 242 16.88 -11.21 -2.83
CA LEU A 242 15.50 -10.76 -2.59
C LEU A 242 14.71 -11.82 -1.83
N VAL A 243 13.84 -11.35 -0.93
CA VAL A 243 12.96 -12.22 -0.14
C VAL A 243 11.53 -11.71 -0.12
N ILE A 244 10.57 -12.63 -0.27
CA ILE A 244 9.19 -12.45 0.18
C ILE A 244 9.02 -13.34 1.43
N PRO A 245 8.85 -12.75 2.63
CA PRO A 245 8.75 -13.53 3.87
C PRO A 245 7.61 -14.54 3.85
N GLU A 246 7.77 -15.68 4.52
CA GLU A 246 6.75 -16.75 4.57
C GLU A 246 5.39 -16.23 5.05
N GLY A 247 5.36 -15.42 6.12
CA GLY A 247 4.12 -14.81 6.61
C GLY A 247 3.42 -13.90 5.59
N ILE A 248 4.17 -13.31 4.66
CA ILE A 248 3.61 -12.56 3.52
C ILE A 248 3.00 -13.53 2.50
N ARG A 249 3.74 -14.56 2.08
CA ARG A 249 3.25 -15.57 1.12
C ARG A 249 1.98 -16.24 1.61
N ASP A 250 1.98 -16.71 2.86
CA ASP A 250 0.85 -17.37 3.51
C ASP A 250 -0.40 -16.47 3.54
N GLY A 251 -0.20 -15.20 3.89
CA GLY A 251 -1.29 -14.23 3.95
C GLY A 251 -1.89 -13.97 2.57
N LEU A 252 -1.04 -13.80 1.54
CA LEU A 252 -1.48 -13.60 0.17
C LEU A 252 -2.23 -14.81 -0.37
N GLU A 253 -1.67 -16.02 -0.21
CA GLU A 253 -2.26 -17.28 -0.69
C GLU A 253 -3.60 -17.59 -0.02
N SER A 254 -3.71 -17.32 1.29
CA SER A 254 -4.88 -17.71 2.07
C SER A 254 -6.00 -16.65 2.08
N HIS A 255 -5.65 -15.37 1.95
CA HIS A 255 -6.59 -14.28 2.28
C HIS A 255 -6.89 -13.29 1.15
N LEU A 256 -6.05 -13.13 0.13
CA LEU A 256 -6.35 -12.17 -0.94
C LEU A 256 -7.62 -12.52 -1.72
N LEU A 257 -7.71 -13.76 -2.22
CA LEU A 257 -8.85 -14.20 -3.02
C LEU A 257 -10.11 -14.30 -2.15
N SER A 258 -9.99 -14.86 -0.95
CA SER A 258 -11.14 -15.01 -0.05
C SER A 258 -11.68 -13.64 0.41
N GLY A 259 -10.81 -12.64 0.57
CA GLY A 259 -11.22 -11.26 0.80
C GLY A 259 -12.03 -10.66 -0.36
N LEU A 260 -11.57 -10.89 -1.59
CA LEU A 260 -12.27 -10.46 -2.79
C LEU A 260 -13.61 -11.18 -2.99
N GLN A 261 -13.68 -12.47 -2.65
CA GLN A 261 -14.92 -13.26 -2.67
C GLN A 261 -15.91 -12.87 -1.57
N ALA A 262 -15.43 -12.26 -0.49
CA ALA A 262 -16.23 -11.87 0.67
C ALA A 262 -16.63 -10.38 0.63
N LEU A 263 -16.63 -9.74 -0.54
CA LEU A 263 -17.09 -8.36 -0.68
C LEU A 263 -18.54 -8.21 -0.21
N PRO A 264 -18.91 -7.07 0.40
CA PRO A 264 -20.29 -6.83 0.79
C PRO A 264 -21.23 -6.86 -0.42
N GLU A 265 -22.38 -7.53 -0.29
CA GLU A 265 -23.35 -7.69 -1.38
C GLU A 265 -23.77 -6.35 -2.01
N SER A 266 -23.95 -5.32 -1.18
CA SER A 266 -24.29 -3.97 -1.66
C SER A 266 -23.22 -3.37 -2.57
N VAL A 267 -21.93 -3.64 -2.29
CA VAL A 267 -20.81 -3.19 -3.12
C VAL A 267 -20.79 -3.95 -4.43
N ILE A 268 -21.04 -5.27 -4.41
CA ILE A 268 -21.10 -6.11 -5.62
C ILE A 268 -22.26 -5.66 -6.51
N GLU A 269 -23.46 -5.43 -5.96
CA GLU A 269 -24.63 -4.96 -6.71
C GLU A 269 -24.38 -3.62 -7.43
N ASP A 270 -23.79 -2.65 -6.73
CA ASP A 270 -23.53 -1.33 -7.29
C ASP A 270 -22.34 -1.33 -8.27
N TRP A 271 -21.32 -2.16 -8.02
CA TRP A 271 -20.22 -2.36 -8.95
C TRP A 271 -20.69 -3.06 -10.23
N GLU A 272 -21.48 -4.13 -10.13
CA GLU A 272 -22.09 -4.84 -11.26
C GLU A 272 -22.95 -3.92 -12.13
N ARG A 273 -23.71 -3.02 -11.51
CA ARG A 273 -24.51 -2.04 -12.26
C ARG A 273 -23.65 -1.08 -13.08
N SER A 274 -22.45 -0.78 -12.60
CA SER A 274 -21.52 0.16 -13.21
C SER A 274 -20.57 -0.51 -14.20
N GLN A 275 -20.16 -1.76 -13.92
CA GLN A 275 -19.28 -2.60 -14.71
C GLN A 275 -19.79 -4.05 -14.66
N PRO A 276 -20.64 -4.45 -15.63
CA PRO A 276 -21.25 -5.77 -15.63
C PRO A 276 -20.25 -6.93 -15.72
N GLY A 277 -20.62 -8.08 -15.16
CA GLY A 277 -19.86 -9.33 -15.18
C GLY A 277 -18.98 -9.56 -13.95
N ILE A 278 -18.79 -8.57 -13.07
CA ILE A 278 -17.98 -8.76 -11.85
C ILE A 278 -18.63 -9.77 -10.92
N ARG A 279 -19.96 -9.78 -10.80
CA ARG A 279 -20.68 -10.76 -9.97
C ARG A 279 -20.38 -12.18 -10.45
N GLU A 280 -20.57 -12.42 -11.74
CA GLU A 280 -20.33 -13.73 -12.34
C GLU A 280 -18.86 -14.16 -12.17
N ALA A 281 -17.91 -13.22 -12.37
CA ALA A 281 -16.50 -13.49 -12.16
C ALA A 281 -16.18 -13.88 -10.71
N LEU A 282 -16.76 -13.18 -9.72
CA LEU A 282 -16.61 -13.51 -8.30
C LEU A 282 -17.22 -14.87 -7.96
N GLU A 283 -18.42 -15.18 -8.47
CA GLU A 283 -19.06 -16.48 -8.27
C GLU A 283 -18.23 -17.62 -8.86
N GLN A 284 -17.73 -17.48 -10.09
CA GLN A 284 -16.88 -18.47 -10.75
C GLN A 284 -15.50 -18.62 -10.08
N SER A 285 -15.01 -17.58 -9.40
CA SER A 285 -13.72 -17.61 -8.71
C SER A 285 -13.66 -18.61 -7.56
N HIS A 286 -14.81 -19.01 -7.00
CA HIS A 286 -14.86 -20.04 -5.96
C HIS A 286 -14.36 -21.41 -6.45
N ASP A 287 -14.59 -21.71 -7.74
CA ASP A 287 -14.15 -22.97 -8.36
C ASP A 287 -12.87 -22.80 -9.18
N SER A 288 -12.73 -21.69 -9.90
CA SER A 288 -11.62 -21.42 -10.85
C SER A 288 -10.46 -20.61 -10.27
N GLY A 289 -10.55 -20.18 -9.02
CA GLY A 289 -9.56 -19.31 -8.41
C GLY A 289 -9.51 -17.94 -9.08
N TRP A 290 -8.32 -17.48 -9.46
CA TRP A 290 -8.12 -16.15 -10.04
C TRP A 290 -8.52 -16.02 -11.51
N GLU A 291 -8.72 -17.14 -12.23
CA GLU A 291 -8.87 -17.15 -13.69
C GLU A 291 -10.05 -16.29 -14.17
N ALA A 292 -11.25 -16.50 -13.60
CA ALA A 292 -12.45 -15.75 -13.97
C ALA A 292 -12.31 -14.25 -13.71
N ILE A 293 -11.63 -13.87 -12.61
CA ILE A 293 -11.42 -12.47 -12.22
C ILE A 293 -10.43 -11.79 -13.17
N MET A 294 -9.33 -12.46 -13.50
CA MET A 294 -8.35 -11.95 -14.47
C MET A 294 -8.99 -11.75 -15.84
N GLN A 295 -9.76 -12.72 -16.33
CA GLN A 295 -10.43 -12.63 -17.62
C GLN A 295 -11.45 -11.48 -17.66
N TRP A 296 -12.23 -11.31 -16.59
CA TRP A 296 -13.16 -10.19 -16.49
C TRP A 296 -12.42 -8.85 -16.49
N GLN A 297 -11.32 -8.72 -15.76
CA GLN A 297 -10.53 -7.49 -15.73
C GLN A 297 -9.94 -7.13 -17.09
N GLU A 298 -9.41 -8.11 -17.84
CA GLU A 298 -8.81 -7.87 -19.17
C GLU A 298 -9.83 -7.43 -20.22
N THR A 299 -11.09 -7.87 -20.08
CA THR A 299 -12.15 -7.62 -21.07
C THR A 299 -13.01 -6.40 -20.74
N THR A 300 -12.90 -5.87 -19.53
CA THR A 300 -13.67 -4.70 -19.08
C THR A 300 -12.90 -3.41 -19.34
N THR A 301 -13.45 -2.54 -20.20
CA THR A 301 -12.90 -1.20 -20.44
C THR A 301 -13.56 -0.16 -19.53
N LEU A 302 -12.75 0.70 -18.92
CA LEU A 302 -13.18 1.88 -18.17
C LEU A 302 -13.64 3.03 -19.06
#